data_AF-A0A816F4M5-F1
#
_entry.id   AF-A0A816F4M5-F1
#
_cell.length_a   1.000
_cell.length_b   1.000
_cell.length_c   1.000
_cell.angle_alpha   90.00
_cell.angle_beta   90.00
_cell.angle_gamma   90.00
#
_symmetry.space_group_name_H-M   'P 1'
#
loop_
_entity.id
_entity.type
_entity.pdbx_description
1 polymer ?
#
loop_
_entity_poly.entity_id
_entity_poly.type
_entity_poly.pdbx_seq_one_letter_code
_entity_poly.pdbx_strand_id
1 'polypeptide(L)'
;MEPPPPLYSAVVERASIEHLPPEYADIEKFIAEMVGATGGRIRKIRPLDQRGTYRFEITGTYRYCENIHRQHKKNQIYFIIDPIKRIYYQKCYDPDCQGFRSRSRTIIDGHTNAIPEPPKNPVDRCPNCQKQLTNNRREKCERCGNAFCSKCVSDCELCCDATHCNRCIEACWDCHDPS
;
A
#
# COMPACT_ATOMS: atom_id res chain seq x y z
N MET A 1 -17.01 -49.34 4.51
CA MET A 1 -17.71 -48.44 3.56
C MET A 1 -17.64 -47.05 4.16
N GLU A 2 -16.73 -46.23 3.67
CA GLU A 2 -16.65 -44.83 4.10
C GLU A 2 -17.86 -44.06 3.55
N PRO A 3 -18.43 -43.12 4.32
CA PRO A 3 -19.58 -42.35 3.86
C PRO A 3 -19.20 -41.48 2.65
N PRO A 4 -20.12 -41.29 1.67
CA PRO A 4 -19.82 -40.48 0.50
C PRO A 4 -19.52 -39.04 0.92
N PRO A 5 -18.51 -38.38 0.31
CA PRO A 5 -18.20 -36.99 0.62
C PRO A 5 -19.42 -36.12 0.33
N PRO A 6 -19.75 -35.16 1.22
CA PRO A 6 -20.96 -34.36 1.07
C PRO A 6 -20.94 -33.59 -0.26
N LEU A 7 -22.07 -33.63 -0.97
CA LEU A 7 -22.26 -32.95 -2.25
C LEU A 7 -22.12 -31.43 -2.06
N TYR A 8 -21.00 -30.92 -2.54
CA TYR A 8 -20.49 -29.55 -2.42
C TYR A 8 -21.24 -28.56 -3.33
N SER A 9 -22.56 -28.50 -3.22
CA SER A 9 -23.39 -27.58 -4.01
C SER A 9 -24.19 -26.67 -3.08
N ALA A 10 -23.51 -25.70 -2.47
CA ALA A 10 -24.14 -24.48 -1.98
C ALA A 10 -23.11 -23.36 -2.04
N VAL A 11 -23.37 -22.36 -2.89
CA VAL A 11 -22.70 -21.06 -2.83
C VAL A 11 -23.16 -20.40 -1.54
N VAL A 12 -22.52 -20.77 -0.43
CA VAL A 12 -22.71 -20.09 0.85
C VAL A 12 -22.18 -18.68 0.64
N GLU A 13 -22.99 -17.68 0.91
CA GLU A 13 -22.52 -16.32 1.13
C GLU A 13 -21.56 -16.38 2.33
N ARG A 14 -20.27 -16.59 2.06
CA ARG A 14 -19.34 -17.06 3.09
C ARG A 14 -19.13 -15.93 4.09
N ALA A 15 -19.58 -16.17 5.33
CA ALA A 15 -19.43 -15.27 6.44
C ALA A 15 -17.96 -14.86 6.62
N SER A 16 -17.73 -13.67 7.19
CA SER A 16 -16.38 -13.29 7.57
C SER A 16 -15.86 -14.26 8.62
N ILE A 17 -14.61 -14.68 8.48
CA ILE A 17 -13.91 -15.51 9.46
C ILE A 17 -12.96 -14.63 10.27
N GLU A 18 -12.69 -15.03 11.51
CA GLU A 18 -11.76 -14.31 12.38
C GLU A 18 -10.30 -14.57 12.01
N HIS A 19 -9.99 -15.84 11.71
CA HIS A 19 -8.65 -16.30 11.36
C HIS A 19 -8.70 -17.27 10.17
N LEU A 20 -7.60 -17.36 9.42
CA LEU A 20 -7.37 -18.43 8.46
C LEU A 20 -7.32 -19.81 9.16
N PRO A 21 -7.52 -20.91 8.41
CA PRO A 21 -7.23 -22.24 8.92
C PRO A 21 -5.81 -22.35 9.51
N PRO A 22 -5.61 -23.11 10.60
CA PRO A 22 -4.34 -23.17 11.32
C PRO A 22 -3.12 -23.51 10.44
N GLU A 23 -3.31 -24.32 9.39
CA GLU A 23 -2.27 -24.67 8.41
C GLU A 23 -1.77 -23.48 7.56
N TYR A 24 -2.48 -22.34 7.60
CA TYR A 24 -2.14 -21.09 6.92
C TYR A 24 -1.98 -19.91 7.89
N ALA A 25 -1.82 -20.18 9.19
CA ALA A 25 -1.68 -19.13 10.21
C ALA A 25 -0.43 -18.25 9.99
N ASP A 26 0.63 -18.81 9.41
CA ASP A 26 1.85 -18.08 9.05
C ASP A 26 1.59 -17.03 7.95
N ILE A 27 0.69 -17.32 7.01
CA ILE A 27 0.28 -16.39 5.95
C ILE A 27 -0.47 -15.20 6.55
N GLU A 28 -1.42 -15.45 7.47
CA GLU A 28 -2.13 -14.39 8.16
C GLU A 28 -1.17 -13.50 8.95
N LYS A 29 -0.25 -14.12 9.71
CA LYS A 29 0.79 -13.42 10.47
C LYS A 29 1.67 -12.55 9.57
N PHE A 30 2.13 -13.09 8.44
CA PHE A 30 2.93 -12.34 7.46
C PHE A 30 2.19 -11.08 6.98
N ILE A 31 0.92 -11.20 6.60
CA ILE A 31 0.13 -10.04 6.14
C ILE A 31 -0.10 -9.06 7.28
N ALA A 32 -0.39 -9.54 8.48
CA ALA A 32 -0.60 -8.69 9.67
C ALA A 32 0.66 -7.87 10.01
N GLU A 33 1.83 -8.49 9.99
CA GLU A 33 3.12 -7.81 10.23
C GLU A 33 3.43 -6.80 9.12
N MET A 34 3.23 -7.18 7.86
CA MET A 34 3.47 -6.31 6.70
C MET A 34 2.62 -5.03 6.77
N VAL A 35 1.32 -5.15 7.06
CA VAL A 35 0.45 -3.95 7.17
C VAL A 35 0.69 -3.21 8.49
N GLY A 36 1.01 -3.93 9.56
CA GLY A 36 1.27 -3.40 10.89
C GLY A 36 2.48 -2.48 10.95
N ALA A 37 3.53 -2.78 10.16
CA ALA A 37 4.75 -1.96 10.06
C ALA A 37 4.52 -0.48 9.68
N THR A 38 3.33 -0.15 9.19
CA THR A 38 2.94 1.21 8.77
C THR A 38 1.62 1.67 9.40
N GLY A 39 1.16 1.00 10.47
CA GLY A 39 -0.06 1.34 11.22
C GLY A 39 -1.36 0.81 10.60
N GLY A 40 -1.28 -0.13 9.65
CA GLY A 40 -2.42 -0.88 9.15
C GLY A 40 -2.79 -2.07 10.03
N ARG A 41 -3.98 -2.63 9.82
CA ARG A 41 -4.39 -3.92 10.39
C ARG A 41 -5.42 -4.63 9.51
N ILE A 42 -5.49 -5.95 9.64
CA ILE A 42 -6.55 -6.76 9.02
C ILE A 42 -7.85 -6.47 9.76
N ARG A 43 -8.89 -6.05 9.03
CA ARG A 43 -10.22 -5.73 9.57
C ARG A 43 -11.16 -6.94 9.50
N LYS A 44 -11.16 -7.62 8.36
CA LYS A 44 -12.01 -8.78 8.07
C LYS A 44 -11.33 -9.71 7.07
N ILE A 45 -11.53 -11.00 7.26
CA ILE A 45 -11.15 -12.03 6.29
C ILE A 45 -12.45 -12.61 5.72
N ARG A 46 -12.57 -12.65 4.39
CA ARG A 46 -13.73 -13.25 3.72
C ARG A 46 -13.30 -14.31 2.72
N PRO A 47 -13.81 -15.54 2.80
CA PRO A 47 -13.62 -16.50 1.73
C PRO A 47 -14.29 -15.98 0.44
N LEU A 48 -13.63 -16.13 -0.71
CA LEU A 48 -14.12 -15.61 -1.99
C LEU A 48 -14.68 -16.68 -2.90
N ASP A 49 -14.05 -17.85 -2.93
CA ASP A 49 -14.37 -18.87 -3.91
C ASP A 49 -14.21 -20.28 -3.35
N GLN A 50 -14.56 -21.23 -4.21
CA GLN A 50 -14.46 -22.65 -3.93
C GLN A 50 -13.03 -23.19 -3.94
N ARG A 51 -12.07 -22.40 -4.44
CA ARG A 51 -10.65 -22.74 -4.56
C ARG A 51 -9.87 -22.41 -3.28
N GLY A 52 -10.54 -21.85 -2.28
CA GLY A 52 -9.94 -21.49 -1.00
C GLY A 52 -9.19 -20.16 -1.05
N THR A 53 -9.58 -19.22 -1.93
CA THR A 53 -9.03 -17.85 -1.88
C THR A 53 -9.76 -16.98 -0.86
N TYR A 54 -9.02 -16.05 -0.26
CA TYR A 54 -9.51 -15.18 0.81
C TYR A 54 -9.27 -13.71 0.48
N ARG A 55 -10.22 -12.86 0.84
CA ARG A 55 -10.12 -11.41 0.82
C ARG A 55 -9.78 -10.89 2.20
N PHE A 56 -8.68 -10.16 2.30
CA PHE A 56 -8.26 -9.49 3.52
C PHE A 56 -8.58 -8.01 3.37
N GLU A 57 -9.62 -7.54 4.06
CA GLU A 57 -9.94 -6.12 4.13
C GLU A 57 -8.96 -5.42 5.08
N ILE A 58 -8.22 -4.44 4.59
CA ILE A 58 -7.24 -3.70 5.40
C ILE A 58 -7.84 -2.37 5.87
N THR A 59 -7.51 -1.98 7.09
CA THR A 59 -7.87 -0.68 7.67
C THR A 59 -6.68 -0.02 8.34
N GLY A 60 -6.85 1.21 8.81
CA GLY A 60 -5.80 2.04 9.40
C GLY A 60 -5.15 2.98 8.39
N THR A 61 -3.85 3.21 8.58
CA THR A 61 -3.02 4.12 7.78
C THR A 61 -2.37 3.44 6.57
N TYR A 62 -2.39 2.11 6.48
CA TYR A 62 -1.88 1.39 5.32
C TYR A 62 -2.90 1.39 4.17
N ARG A 63 -2.76 2.36 3.27
CA ARG A 63 -3.61 2.59 2.09
C ARG A 63 -2.80 2.71 0.80
N TYR A 64 -1.59 2.15 0.80
CA TYR A 64 -0.65 2.31 -0.31
C TYR A 64 -1.19 1.57 -1.52
N CYS A 65 -1.31 2.26 -2.65
CA CYS A 65 -1.81 1.69 -3.88
C CYS A 65 -0.66 1.50 -4.88
N GLU A 66 -0.47 0.26 -5.32
CA GLU A 66 0.52 -0.10 -6.33
C GLU A 66 0.14 0.43 -7.72
N ASN A 67 -1.13 0.77 -7.98
CA ASN A 67 -1.55 1.34 -9.27
C ASN A 67 -0.99 2.77 -9.45
N ILE A 68 -1.26 3.63 -8.47
CA ILE A 68 -0.93 5.05 -8.50
C ILE A 68 0.35 5.39 -7.72
N HIS A 69 1.00 4.38 -7.14
CA HIS A 69 2.26 4.45 -6.40
C HIS A 69 2.23 5.45 -5.22
N ARG A 70 1.08 5.60 -4.56
CA ARG A 70 0.88 6.50 -3.40
C ARG A 70 -0.25 6.00 -2.50
N GLN A 71 -0.38 6.62 -1.33
CA GLN A 71 -1.49 6.36 -0.40
C GLN A 71 -2.81 6.92 -0.97
N HIS A 72 -3.89 6.14 -0.88
CA HIS A 72 -5.24 6.67 -1.09
C HIS A 72 -5.62 7.64 0.05
N LYS A 73 -6.25 8.76 -0.29
CA LYS A 73 -6.69 9.76 0.70
C LYS A 73 -7.82 9.25 1.58
N LYS A 74 -8.82 8.60 0.97
CA LYS A 74 -10.06 8.17 1.63
C LYS A 74 -10.26 6.65 1.58
N ASN A 75 -10.05 6.07 0.40
CA ASN A 75 -10.34 4.67 0.15
C ASN A 75 -9.27 3.75 0.74
N GLN A 76 -9.70 2.55 1.12
CA GLN A 76 -8.82 1.51 1.64
C GLN A 76 -8.37 0.59 0.50
N ILE A 77 -7.44 -0.30 0.82
CA ILE A 77 -7.04 -1.41 -0.04
C ILE A 77 -7.50 -2.73 0.56
N TYR A 78 -7.43 -3.79 -0.23
CA TYR A 78 -7.61 -5.15 0.24
C TYR A 78 -6.67 -6.09 -0.51
N PHE A 79 -6.30 -7.18 0.14
CA PHE A 79 -5.54 -8.24 -0.49
C PHE A 79 -6.44 -9.41 -0.87
N ILE A 80 -6.10 -10.06 -1.97
CA ILE A 80 -6.62 -11.36 -2.33
C ILE A 80 -5.49 -12.36 -2.14
N ILE A 81 -5.76 -13.42 -1.39
CA ILE A 81 -4.79 -14.43 -0.98
C ILE A 81 -5.23 -15.79 -1.51
N ASP A 82 -4.32 -16.49 -2.17
CA ASP A 82 -4.41 -17.91 -2.47
C ASP A 82 -3.40 -18.63 -1.55
N PRO A 83 -3.86 -19.20 -0.43
CA PRO A 83 -2.98 -19.79 0.57
C PRO A 83 -2.36 -21.11 0.08
N ILE A 84 -3.01 -21.83 -0.84
CA ILE A 84 -2.48 -23.06 -1.44
C ILE A 84 -1.26 -22.74 -2.29
N LYS A 85 -1.37 -21.71 -3.15
CA LYS A 85 -0.23 -21.24 -3.97
C LYS A 85 0.73 -20.34 -3.21
N ARG A 86 0.40 -20.00 -1.96
CA ARG A 86 1.09 -18.98 -1.15
C ARG A 86 1.34 -17.69 -1.93
N ILE A 87 0.32 -17.17 -2.60
CA ILE A 87 0.41 -15.90 -3.31
C ILE A 87 -0.63 -14.91 -2.82
N TYR A 88 -0.30 -13.62 -2.89
CA TYR A 88 -1.26 -12.55 -2.70
C TYR A 88 -1.12 -11.47 -3.77
N TYR A 89 -2.18 -10.69 -3.96
CA TYR A 89 -2.14 -9.47 -4.77
C TYR A 89 -3.09 -8.42 -4.21
N GLN A 90 -2.79 -7.16 -4.50
CA GLN A 90 -3.55 -6.02 -4.05
C GLN A 90 -4.69 -5.67 -5.02
N LYS A 91 -5.80 -5.21 -4.44
CA LYS A 91 -6.83 -4.42 -5.12
C LYS A 91 -7.26 -3.26 -4.21
N CYS A 92 -7.97 -2.29 -4.79
CA CYS A 92 -8.37 -1.07 -4.08
C CYS A 92 -9.89 -0.92 -4.06
N TYR A 93 -10.39 -0.22 -3.04
CA TYR A 93 -11.79 0.23 -3.02
C TYR A 93 -12.01 1.53 -3.81
N ASP A 94 -10.94 2.17 -4.24
CA ASP A 94 -11.00 3.43 -4.97
C ASP A 94 -11.58 3.23 -6.38
N PRO A 95 -12.61 4.00 -6.79
CA PRO A 95 -13.20 3.90 -8.13
C PRO A 95 -12.18 4.11 -9.26
N ASP A 96 -11.17 4.96 -9.05
CA ASP A 96 -10.11 5.20 -10.04
C ASP A 96 -9.20 3.98 -10.22
N CYS A 97 -9.27 3.01 -9.31
CA CYS A 97 -8.56 1.74 -9.37
C CYS A 97 -9.48 0.56 -9.68
N GLN A 98 -10.69 0.82 -10.18
CA GLN A 98 -11.58 -0.24 -10.64
C GLN A 98 -10.90 -1.05 -11.76
N GLY A 99 -10.92 -2.38 -11.64
CA GLY A 99 -10.24 -3.28 -12.57
C GLY A 99 -8.73 -3.46 -12.31
N PHE A 100 -8.10 -2.63 -11.47
CA PHE A 100 -6.71 -2.82 -11.10
C PHE A 100 -6.52 -4.11 -10.28
N ARG A 101 -5.45 -4.82 -10.60
CA ARG A 101 -4.89 -5.94 -9.84
C ARG A 101 -3.38 -5.80 -9.88
N SER A 102 -2.74 -5.74 -8.70
CA SER A 102 -1.28 -5.71 -8.66
C SER A 102 -0.66 -7.05 -9.06
N ARG A 103 0.67 -7.06 -9.25
CA ARG A 103 1.40 -8.30 -9.54
C ARG A 103 1.23 -9.27 -8.37
N SER A 104 1.05 -10.55 -8.68
CA SER A 104 1.06 -11.59 -7.67
C SER A 104 2.44 -11.69 -7.01
N ARG A 105 2.46 -11.71 -5.68
CA ARG A 105 3.65 -11.83 -4.85
C ARG A 105 3.57 -13.14 -4.08
N THR A 106 4.69 -13.83 -3.96
CA THR A 106 4.80 -15.08 -3.19
C THR A 106 4.98 -14.75 -1.71
N ILE A 107 4.35 -15.55 -0.86
CA ILE A 107 4.49 -15.58 0.58
C ILE A 107 5.47 -16.72 0.86
N ILE A 108 6.70 -16.37 1.24
CA ILE A 108 7.76 -17.36 1.49
C ILE A 108 7.82 -17.57 3.00
N ASP A 109 7.76 -18.84 3.41
CA ASP A 109 7.66 -19.25 4.81
C ASP A 109 8.81 -18.67 5.66
N GLY A 110 8.44 -18.04 6.76
CA GLY A 110 9.31 -17.79 7.91
C GLY A 110 10.41 -16.74 7.78
N HIS A 111 11.02 -16.52 6.62
CA HIS A 111 12.10 -15.54 6.49
C HIS A 111 12.12 -14.92 5.09
N THR A 112 11.84 -13.61 5.06
CA THR A 112 12.20 -12.63 4.02
C THR A 112 12.63 -13.20 2.68
N ASN A 113 11.75 -13.10 1.68
CA ASN A 113 12.14 -12.43 0.45
C ASN A 113 10.95 -11.64 -0.09
N ALA A 114 11.13 -10.32 0.00
CA ALA A 114 10.31 -9.26 -0.53
C ALA A 114 8.93 -8.99 0.13
N ILE A 115 8.93 -8.34 1.31
CA ILE A 115 8.23 -7.03 1.35
C ILE A 115 8.70 -6.34 0.07
N PRO A 116 7.88 -5.75 -0.82
CA PRO A 116 8.45 -4.81 -1.79
C PRO A 116 9.32 -3.86 -0.99
N GLU A 117 10.63 -4.11 -0.98
CA GLU A 117 11.55 -3.16 -0.45
C GLU A 117 11.24 -1.96 -1.31
N PRO A 118 10.86 -0.82 -0.71
CA PRO A 118 10.71 0.40 -1.47
C PRO A 118 11.94 0.45 -2.35
N PRO A 119 11.77 0.49 -3.69
CA PRO A 119 12.75 0.00 -4.64
C PRO A 119 14.15 0.41 -4.19
N LYS A 120 15.01 -0.57 -3.85
CA LYS A 120 16.38 -0.34 -3.35
C LYS A 120 17.27 0.43 -4.33
N ASN A 121 16.74 0.70 -5.51
CA ASN A 121 17.17 1.80 -6.32
C ASN A 121 15.96 2.73 -6.45
N PRO A 122 15.81 3.74 -5.59
CA PRO A 122 14.79 4.74 -5.84
C PRO A 122 15.23 5.32 -7.18
N VAL A 123 14.41 5.12 -8.21
CA VAL A 123 14.39 6.10 -9.30
C VAL A 123 13.98 7.38 -8.58
N ASP A 124 15.01 8.06 -8.11
CA ASP A 124 15.03 9.28 -7.35
C ASP A 124 14.45 10.35 -8.26
N ARG A 125 13.21 10.22 -8.72
CA ARG A 125 12.69 11.15 -9.71
C ARG A 125 12.07 12.29 -8.95
N CYS A 126 12.53 13.49 -9.22
CA CYS A 126 11.90 14.70 -8.71
C CYS A 126 10.39 14.63 -9.00
N PRO A 127 9.50 14.68 -7.99
CA PRO A 127 8.06 14.58 -8.22
C PRO A 127 7.50 15.70 -9.13
N ASN A 128 8.25 16.80 -9.28
CA ASN A 128 7.89 17.91 -10.15
C ASN A 128 8.36 17.69 -11.61
N CYS A 129 9.66 17.43 -11.83
CA CYS A 129 10.24 17.38 -13.19
C CYS A 129 10.69 15.99 -13.67
N GLN A 130 10.48 14.95 -12.86
CA GLN A 130 10.79 13.54 -13.13
C GLN A 130 12.26 13.20 -13.43
N LYS A 131 13.17 14.17 -13.29
CA LYS A 131 14.62 13.97 -13.40
C LYS A 131 15.13 13.11 -12.25
N GLN A 132 16.04 12.21 -12.56
CA GLN A 132 16.76 11.41 -11.57
C GLN A 132 17.60 12.34 -10.67
N LEU A 133 17.42 12.23 -9.36
CA LEU A 133 18.15 12.90 -8.32
C LEU A 133 19.33 11.99 -8.01
N THR A 134 20.49 12.62 -7.92
CA THR A 134 21.67 12.02 -7.33
C THR A 134 21.68 12.39 -5.86
N ASN A 135 22.29 11.59 -4.97
CA ASN A 135 22.35 11.89 -3.53
C ASN A 135 22.80 13.33 -3.22
N ASN A 136 23.66 13.94 -4.05
CA ASN A 136 24.14 15.31 -3.89
C ASN A 136 23.21 16.41 -4.44
N ARG A 137 22.03 16.08 -4.98
CA ARG A 137 21.08 17.03 -5.58
C ARG A 137 19.65 16.80 -5.08
N ARG A 138 19.54 16.36 -3.82
CA ARG A 138 18.30 15.94 -3.19
C ARG A 138 17.94 16.91 -2.07
N GLU A 139 16.95 17.74 -2.32
CA GLU A 139 16.47 18.72 -1.36
C GLU A 139 15.10 18.31 -0.84
N LYS A 140 14.91 18.39 0.49
CA LYS A 140 13.70 17.91 1.15
C LYS A 140 12.77 19.10 1.40
N CYS A 141 11.54 19.01 0.92
CA CYS A 141 10.52 19.99 1.26
C CYS A 141 10.07 19.77 2.70
N GLU A 142 10.20 20.78 3.54
CA GLU A 142 9.84 20.71 4.97
C GLU A 142 8.34 20.54 5.23
N ARG A 143 7.50 20.95 4.26
CA ARG A 143 6.05 20.86 4.38
C ARG A 143 5.45 19.51 3.97
N CYS A 144 5.88 18.96 2.83
CA CYS A 144 5.35 17.69 2.32
C CYS A 144 6.25 16.49 2.58
N GLY A 145 7.48 16.71 3.05
CA GLY A 145 8.46 15.67 3.37
C GLY A 145 9.10 14.98 2.16
N ASN A 146 8.68 15.30 0.93
CA ASN A 146 9.20 14.69 -0.29
C ASN A 146 10.54 15.32 -0.70
N ALA A 147 11.35 14.54 -1.43
CA ALA A 147 12.61 14.96 -2.01
C ALA A 147 12.45 15.46 -3.46
N PHE A 148 13.12 16.56 -3.80
CA PHE A 148 13.06 17.23 -5.09
C PHE A 148 14.48 17.60 -5.56
N CYS A 149 14.60 18.02 -6.83
CA CYS A 149 15.86 18.58 -7.33
C CYS A 149 15.96 20.05 -6.94
N SER A 150 17.17 20.59 -6.92
CA SER A 150 17.44 22.00 -6.62
C SER A 150 16.70 23.00 -7.50
N LYS A 151 16.24 22.58 -8.70
CA LYS A 151 15.41 23.43 -9.59
C LYS A 151 13.91 23.37 -9.30
N CYS A 152 13.48 22.53 -8.36
CA CYS A 152 12.08 22.30 -8.03
C CYS A 152 11.80 22.51 -6.54
N VAL A 153 12.77 23.14 -5.86
CA VAL A 153 12.63 23.71 -4.55
C VAL A 153 13.03 25.18 -4.59
N SER A 154 12.57 25.91 -3.60
CA SER A 154 12.93 27.29 -3.37
C SER A 154 12.89 27.52 -1.86
N ASP A 155 13.82 28.33 -1.39
CA ASP A 155 13.83 28.76 0.00
C ASP A 155 12.80 29.88 0.18
N CYS A 156 12.11 29.85 1.31
CA CYS A 156 11.13 30.87 1.66
C CYS A 156 11.72 31.77 2.74
N GLU A 157 12.18 32.96 2.36
CA GLU A 157 12.73 33.97 3.31
C GLU A 157 11.71 34.43 4.35
N LEU A 158 10.41 34.22 4.10
CA LEU A 158 9.31 34.59 4.99
C LEU A 158 8.94 33.48 5.99
N CYS A 159 9.40 32.25 5.78
CA CYS A 159 9.11 31.08 6.62
C CYS A 159 10.41 30.49 7.21
N CYS A 160 11.13 31.28 8.01
CA CYS A 160 12.33 30.84 8.75
C CYS A 160 13.40 30.17 7.86
N ASP A 161 13.56 30.64 6.61
CA ASP A 161 14.48 30.08 5.62
C ASP A 161 14.22 28.59 5.27
N ALA A 162 12.97 28.12 5.41
CA ALA A 162 12.63 26.74 5.13
C ALA A 162 12.61 26.45 3.62
N THR A 163 13.13 25.29 3.24
CA THR A 163 13.13 24.84 1.83
C THR A 163 11.78 24.20 1.48
N HIS A 164 11.16 24.69 0.41
CA HIS A 164 9.84 24.24 -0.05
C HIS A 164 9.85 23.83 -1.52
N CYS A 165 9.03 22.87 -1.92
CA CYS A 165 8.84 22.58 -3.35
C CYS A 165 7.95 23.65 -4.00
N ASN A 166 8.06 23.84 -5.33
CA ASN A 166 7.32 24.88 -6.07
C ASN A 166 5.81 24.88 -5.79
N ARG A 167 5.21 23.71 -5.58
CA ARG A 167 3.79 23.60 -5.24
C ARG A 167 3.48 24.01 -3.79
N CYS A 168 4.37 23.67 -2.84
CA CYS A 168 4.17 23.98 -1.42
C CYS A 168 4.48 25.44 -1.10
N ILE A 169 5.41 26.07 -1.84
CA ILE A 169 5.71 27.49 -1.71
C ILE A 169 4.59 28.36 -2.32
N GLU A 170 4.05 28.00 -3.49
CA GLU A 170 2.87 28.69 -4.07
C GLU A 170 1.62 28.56 -3.19
N ALA A 171 1.47 27.43 -2.50
CA ALA A 171 0.38 27.20 -1.56
C ALA A 171 0.74 27.63 -0.12
N CYS A 172 1.82 28.38 0.10
CA CYS A 172 2.16 28.90 1.42
C CYS A 172 1.19 30.04 1.75
N TRP A 173 0.16 29.74 2.54
CA TRP A 173 -0.85 30.72 2.93
C TRP A 173 -0.26 31.78 3.87
N ASP A 174 0.89 31.53 4.52
CA ASP A 174 1.61 32.51 5.33
C ASP A 174 2.31 33.59 4.48
N CYS A 175 2.42 33.43 3.15
CA CYS A 175 3.14 34.36 2.26
C CYS A 175 2.26 35.13 1.26
N HIS A 176 0.95 34.87 1.21
CA HIS A 176 0.04 35.51 0.25
C HIS A 176 -1.28 35.97 0.90
N ASP A 177 -1.19 36.74 1.98
CA ASP A 177 -2.26 37.67 2.32
C ASP A 177 -1.71 39.11 2.24
N PRO A 178 -1.83 39.79 1.09
CA PRO A 178 -1.73 41.23 1.05
C PRO A 178 -3.09 41.79 1.49
N SER A 179 -3.29 41.83 2.81
CA SER A 179 -4.32 42.67 3.43
C SER A 179 -3.64 43.83 4.15
#